data_AF-A0A8E0WSU6-F1
#
_entry.id   AF-A0A8E0WSU6-F1
#
_cell.length_a   1.000
_cell.length_b   1.000
_cell.length_c   1.000
_cell.angle_alpha   90.00
_cell.angle_beta   90.00
_cell.angle_gamma   90.00
#
_symmetry.space_group_name_H-M   'P 1'
#
loop_
_entity.id
_entity.type
_entity.pdbx_description
1 polymer ?
#
loop_
_entity_poly.entity_id
_entity_poly.type
_entity_poly.pdbx_seq_one_letter_code
_entity_poly.pdbx_strand_id
1 'polypeptide(L)'
;MKPQFSLFGPAALADGLEGVLHSEAARQNVTELIGQIDAIILQLDQLRQRLTLGIGPPWILDAMALPPQLVEKYIAAAAFSRWFAYRVDRVSDSVVRSSLLYSDYTDWCAGQALAPSAVMSRTAFGRALGREGIPAGKKDHRGRIMRRGAKLRVNVGADRHGDQ
;
A
#
# COMPACT_ATOMS: atom_id res chain seq x y z
N MET A 1 53.49 -30.32 -10.98
CA MET A 1 52.73 -30.22 -9.72
C MET A 1 51.36 -29.62 -10.02
N LYS A 2 50.29 -30.42 -9.96
CA LYS A 2 48.89 -29.98 -10.11
C LYS A 2 48.19 -30.26 -8.77
N PRO A 3 47.49 -29.30 -8.15
CA PRO A 3 46.70 -29.60 -6.95
C PRO A 3 45.44 -30.37 -7.36
N GLN A 4 45.22 -31.50 -6.70
CA GLN A 4 43.95 -32.25 -6.73
C GLN A 4 42.93 -31.47 -5.90
N PHE A 5 41.94 -30.86 -6.56
CA PHE A 5 40.72 -30.42 -5.89
C PHE A 5 39.74 -31.61 -5.88
N SER A 6 39.67 -32.30 -4.74
CA SER A 6 38.63 -33.29 -4.50
C SER A 6 37.27 -32.59 -4.46
N LEU A 7 36.37 -33.12 -5.27
CA LEU A 7 34.97 -32.75 -5.40
C LEU A 7 34.27 -32.73 -4.03
N PHE A 8 33.85 -31.56 -3.58
CA PHE A 8 32.80 -31.45 -2.58
C PHE A 8 31.48 -31.86 -3.24
N GLY A 9 30.95 -33.02 -2.87
CA GLY A 9 29.65 -33.49 -3.33
C GLY A 9 28.50 -32.63 -2.77
N PRO A 10 27.35 -32.58 -3.47
CA PRO A 10 26.18 -31.78 -3.08
C PRO A 10 25.58 -32.12 -1.71
N ALA A 11 25.98 -33.26 -1.10
CA ALA A 11 25.58 -33.64 0.25
C ALA A 11 26.21 -32.77 1.36
N ALA A 12 27.44 -32.28 1.17
CA ALA A 12 28.15 -31.51 2.19
C ALA A 12 27.62 -30.07 2.35
N LEU A 13 26.87 -29.56 1.37
CA LEU A 13 26.20 -28.26 1.44
C LEU A 13 24.82 -28.33 2.12
N ALA A 14 24.19 -29.51 2.18
CA ALA A 14 22.89 -29.69 2.84
C ALA A 14 23.04 -29.75 4.37
N ASP A 15 24.05 -30.46 4.88
CA ASP A 15 24.31 -30.57 6.33
C ASP A 15 24.68 -29.23 6.98
N GLY A 16 25.31 -28.32 6.24
CA GLY A 16 25.65 -26.99 6.74
C GLY A 16 24.45 -26.05 6.91
N LEU A 17 23.35 -26.28 6.18
CA LEU A 17 22.14 -25.46 6.25
C LEU A 17 21.14 -25.99 7.30
N GLU A 18 21.08 -27.31 7.54
CA GLU A 18 20.29 -27.86 8.64
C GLU A 18 20.89 -27.55 10.03
N GLY A 19 22.21 -27.53 10.15
CA GLY A 19 22.89 -27.16 11.41
C GLY A 19 22.65 -25.70 11.85
N VAL A 20 22.44 -24.78 10.91
CA VAL A 20 22.15 -23.36 11.21
C VAL A 20 20.69 -23.15 11.62
N LEU A 21 19.75 -23.92 11.07
CA LEU A 21 18.34 -23.91 11.46
C LEU A 21 18.06 -24.66 12.77
N HIS A 22 18.99 -25.50 13.24
CA HIS A 22 18.92 -26.20 14.53
C HIS A 22 19.85 -25.61 15.60
N SER A 23 20.56 -24.54 15.28
CA SER A 23 21.34 -23.79 16.26
C SER A 23 20.41 -23.26 17.35
N GLU A 24 20.69 -23.63 18.59
CA GLU A 24 20.01 -23.15 19.79
C GLU A 24 20.01 -21.61 19.83
N ALA A 25 21.08 -20.97 19.32
CA ALA A 25 21.17 -19.52 19.16
C ALA A 25 20.14 -18.93 18.18
N ALA A 26 19.82 -19.64 17.10
CA ALA A 26 18.78 -19.20 16.15
C ALA A 26 17.38 -19.29 16.78
N ARG A 27 17.11 -20.35 17.56
CA ARG A 27 15.85 -20.51 18.30
C ARG A 27 15.71 -19.46 19.41
N GLN A 28 16.80 -19.12 20.07
CA GLN A 28 16.83 -18.09 21.11
C GLN A 28 16.59 -16.70 20.53
N ASN A 29 17.20 -16.36 19.39
CA ASN A 29 16.95 -15.10 18.67
C ASN A 29 15.50 -14.98 18.20
N VAL A 30 14.89 -16.05 17.69
CA VAL A 30 13.47 -16.05 17.28
C VAL A 30 12.55 -15.82 18.49
N THR A 31 12.85 -16.47 19.62
CA THR A 31 12.07 -16.30 20.86
C THR A 31 12.16 -14.88 21.39
N GLU A 32 13.35 -14.26 21.33
CA GLU A 32 13.57 -12.87 21.72
C GLU A 32 12.82 -11.89 20.80
N LEU A 33 12.84 -12.12 19.49
CA LEU A 33 12.08 -11.33 18.52
C LEU A 33 10.57 -11.42 18.75
N ILE A 34 10.04 -12.62 19.03
CA ILE A 34 8.63 -12.80 19.37
C ILE A 34 8.28 -12.02 20.64
N GLY A 35 9.12 -12.09 21.68
CA GLY A 35 8.93 -11.33 22.91
C GLY A 35 8.96 -9.81 22.69
N GLN A 36 9.83 -9.31 21.81
CA GLN A 36 9.88 -7.90 21.43
C GLN A 36 8.61 -7.48 20.67
N ILE A 37 8.10 -8.32 19.77
CA ILE A 37 6.84 -8.07 19.04
C ILE A 37 5.66 -8.01 20.02
N ASP A 38 5.56 -8.96 20.94
CA ASP A 38 4.49 -8.99 21.95
C ASP A 38 4.52 -7.75 22.86
N ALA A 39 5.71 -7.30 23.25
CA ALA A 39 5.87 -6.07 24.03
C ALA A 39 5.40 -4.83 23.26
N ILE A 40 5.69 -4.74 21.95
CA ILE A 40 5.22 -3.65 21.09
C ILE A 40 3.70 -3.69 20.94
N ILE A 41 3.12 -4.87 20.72
CA ILE A 41 1.66 -5.04 20.61
C ILE A 41 0.97 -4.58 21.91
N LEU A 42 1.52 -4.96 23.07
CA LEU A 42 0.99 -4.53 24.36
C LEU A 42 1.09 -3.01 24.56
N GLN A 43 2.22 -2.40 24.18
CA GLN A 43 2.39 -0.95 24.23
C GLN A 43 1.38 -0.22 23.32
N LEU A 44 1.14 -0.75 22.13
CA LEU A 44 0.16 -0.19 21.20
C LEU A 44 -1.29 -0.33 21.71
N ASP A 45 -1.65 -1.45 22.35
CA ASP A 45 -2.97 -1.61 22.94
C ASP A 45 -3.15 -0.71 24.17
N GLN A 46 -2.12 -0.54 25.01
CA GLN A 46 -2.14 0.42 26.12
C GLN A 46 -2.33 1.85 25.62
N LEU A 47 -1.63 2.24 24.55
CA LEU A 47 -1.82 3.54 23.91
C LEU A 47 -3.25 3.69 23.37
N ARG A 48 -3.77 2.66 22.69
CA ARG A 48 -5.16 2.65 22.19
C ARG A 48 -6.18 2.81 23.31
N GLN A 49 -6.03 2.09 24.42
CA GLN A 49 -6.92 2.16 25.57
C GLN A 49 -6.86 3.54 26.23
N ARG A 50 -5.66 4.13 26.42
CA ARG A 50 -5.50 5.48 26.97
C ARG A 50 -6.16 6.55 26.10
N LEU A 51 -6.05 6.41 24.78
CA LEU A 51 -6.71 7.29 23.81
C LEU A 51 -8.24 7.13 23.83
N THR A 52 -8.74 5.90 23.99
CA THR A 52 -10.19 5.60 24.04
C THR A 52 -10.84 6.14 25.32
N LEU A 53 -10.11 6.16 26.44
CA LEU A 53 -10.59 6.66 27.72
C LEU A 53 -10.44 8.18 27.89
N GLY A 54 -9.92 8.89 26.90
CA GLY A 54 -9.68 10.34 27.00
C GLY A 54 -8.61 10.71 28.04
N ILE A 55 -7.78 9.75 28.45
CA ILE A 55 -6.72 9.96 29.45
C ILE A 55 -5.44 10.31 28.70
N GLY A 56 -5.38 11.55 28.22
CA GLY A 56 -4.22 12.17 27.59
C GLY A 56 -4.03 13.60 28.10
N PRO A 57 -2.81 14.15 28.07
CA PRO A 57 -2.60 15.59 28.29
C PRO A 57 -3.56 16.41 27.43
N PRO A 58 -4.13 17.53 27.92
CA PRO A 58 -5.13 18.32 27.21
C PRO A 58 -4.71 18.70 25.78
N TRP A 59 -3.42 18.97 25.57
CA TRP A 59 -2.85 19.27 24.26
C TRP A 59 -2.85 18.09 23.27
N ILE A 60 -2.86 16.84 23.76
CA ILE A 60 -3.03 15.64 22.90
C ILE A 60 -4.50 15.52 22.49
N LEU A 61 -5.44 15.77 23.40
CA LEU A 61 -6.87 15.72 23.10
C LEU A 61 -7.28 16.85 22.14
N ASP A 62 -6.73 18.06 22.32
CA ASP A 62 -6.91 19.20 21.39
C ASP A 62 -6.17 18.99 20.06
N ALA A 63 -4.97 18.38 20.05
CA ALA A 63 -4.27 18.04 18.81
C ALA A 63 -4.94 16.88 18.05
N MET A 64 -5.69 16.02 18.75
CA MET A 64 -6.45 14.90 18.18
C MET A 64 -7.88 15.26 17.79
N ALA A 65 -8.39 16.41 18.24
CA ALA A 65 -9.58 17.05 17.66
C ALA A 65 -9.23 17.64 16.28
N LEU A 66 -8.79 16.78 15.36
CA LEU A 66 -8.57 17.16 13.98
C LEU A 66 -9.87 17.77 13.46
N PRO A 67 -9.82 18.97 12.82
CA PRO A 67 -11.00 19.52 12.18
C PRO A 67 -11.61 18.46 11.26
N PRO A 68 -12.95 18.34 11.17
CA PRO A 68 -13.59 17.33 10.33
C PRO A 68 -13.03 17.29 8.91
N GLN A 69 -12.70 18.46 8.37
CA GLN A 69 -12.09 18.67 7.05
C GLN A 69 -10.72 17.99 6.89
N LEU A 70 -9.94 17.89 7.98
CA LEU A 70 -8.63 17.26 8.00
C LEU A 70 -8.75 15.74 8.13
N VAL A 71 -9.73 15.26 8.91
CA VAL A 71 -10.10 13.84 8.97
C VAL A 71 -10.55 13.36 7.58
N GLU A 72 -11.42 14.10 6.90
CA GLU A 72 -11.87 13.77 5.55
C GLU A 72 -10.71 13.72 4.54
N LYS A 73 -9.78 14.69 4.61
CA LYS A 73 -8.57 14.68 3.77
C LYS A 73 -7.70 13.46 4.03
N TYR A 74 -7.55 13.04 5.29
CA TYR A 74 -6.80 11.85 5.64
C TYR A 74 -7.46 10.58 5.11
N ILE A 75 -8.78 10.44 5.29
CA ILE A 75 -9.55 9.30 4.76
C ILE A 75 -9.43 9.24 3.24
N ALA A 76 -9.58 10.38 2.56
CA ALA A 76 -9.47 10.46 1.11
C ALA A 76 -8.07 10.04 0.62
N ALA A 77 -7.00 10.49 1.32
CA ALA A 77 -5.62 10.10 1.03
C ALA A 77 -5.39 8.59 1.23
N ALA A 78 -5.86 8.04 2.35
CA ALA A 78 -5.76 6.61 2.63
C ALA A 78 -6.53 5.77 1.60
N ALA A 79 -7.74 6.19 1.23
CA ALA A 79 -8.54 5.55 0.19
C ALA A 79 -7.81 5.56 -1.18
N PHE A 80 -7.23 6.70 -1.56
CA PHE A 80 -6.42 6.80 -2.78
C PHE A 80 -5.22 5.85 -2.75
N SER A 81 -4.43 5.83 -1.68
CA SER A 81 -3.26 4.96 -1.58
C SER A 81 -3.62 3.48 -1.68
N ARG A 82 -4.72 3.06 -1.02
CA ARG A 82 -5.23 1.69 -1.12
C ARG A 82 -5.68 1.38 -2.54
N TRP A 83 -6.56 2.21 -3.11
CA TRP A 83 -7.01 2.04 -4.50
C TRP A 83 -5.83 1.92 -5.46
N PHE A 84 -4.86 2.83 -5.37
CA PHE A 84 -3.69 2.85 -6.25
C PHE A 84 -2.90 1.54 -6.16
N ALA A 85 -2.64 1.03 -4.95
CA ALA A 85 -1.92 -0.22 -4.75
C ALA A 85 -2.67 -1.46 -5.29
N TYR A 86 -4.01 -1.47 -5.18
CA TYR A 86 -4.83 -2.62 -5.58
C TYR A 86 -5.22 -2.61 -7.07
N ARG A 87 -5.38 -1.44 -7.67
CA ARG A 87 -6.06 -1.25 -8.97
C ARG A 87 -5.15 -0.72 -10.06
N VAL A 88 -3.95 -0.22 -9.73
CA VAL A 88 -3.08 0.42 -10.71
C VAL A 88 -1.77 -0.32 -10.82
N ASP A 89 -1.44 -0.76 -12.04
CA ASP A 89 -0.12 -1.25 -12.38
C ASP A 89 0.69 -0.13 -13.03
N ARG A 90 1.97 -0.02 -12.64
CA ARG A 90 2.91 0.94 -13.22
C ARG A 90 3.56 0.34 -14.45
N VAL A 91 3.28 0.90 -15.62
CA VAL A 91 3.77 0.41 -16.92
C VAL A 91 4.24 1.60 -17.75
N SER A 92 5.55 1.69 -18.01
CA SER A 92 6.19 2.87 -18.63
C SER A 92 5.52 3.35 -19.92
N ASP A 93 5.15 2.42 -20.79
CA ASP A 93 4.62 2.72 -22.12
C ASP A 93 3.10 2.80 -22.17
N SER A 94 2.42 2.61 -21.03
CA SER A 94 0.97 2.66 -21.00
C SER A 94 0.45 4.10 -20.96
N VAL A 95 -0.66 4.30 -21.67
CA VAL A 95 -1.38 5.57 -21.68
C VAL A 95 -2.86 5.30 -21.39
N VAL A 96 -3.39 5.97 -20.37
CA VAL A 96 -4.77 5.81 -19.93
C VAL A 96 -5.46 7.17 -19.78
N ARG A 97 -6.75 7.23 -20.09
CA ARG A 97 -7.54 8.46 -19.88
C ARG A 97 -7.63 8.75 -18.39
N SER A 98 -7.33 9.99 -17.99
CA SER A 98 -7.42 10.42 -16.58
C SER A 98 -8.83 10.27 -16.02
N SER A 99 -9.86 10.36 -16.87
CA SER A 99 -11.26 10.15 -16.48
C SER A 99 -11.57 8.69 -16.16
N LEU A 100 -10.94 7.73 -16.83
CA LEU A 100 -11.14 6.30 -16.56
C LEU A 100 -10.55 5.92 -15.20
N LEU A 101 -9.35 6.40 -14.89
CA LEU A 101 -8.74 6.23 -13.56
C LEU A 101 -9.61 6.84 -12.45
N TYR A 102 -10.16 8.03 -12.69
CA TYR A 102 -11.01 8.69 -11.71
C TYR A 102 -12.35 7.96 -11.51
N SER A 103 -12.96 7.45 -12.59
CA SER A 103 -14.19 6.66 -12.49
C SER A 103 -13.96 5.38 -11.69
N ASP A 104 -12.90 4.64 -11.99
CA ASP A 104 -12.56 3.42 -11.26
C ASP A 104 -12.32 3.69 -9.77
N TYR A 105 -11.63 4.80 -9.45
CA TYR A 105 -11.42 5.24 -8.07
C TYR A 105 -12.75 5.56 -7.35
N THR A 106 -13.65 6.31 -8.00
CA THR A 106 -14.94 6.64 -7.37
C THR A 106 -15.82 5.41 -7.19
N ASP A 107 -15.82 4.48 -8.14
CA ASP A 107 -16.57 3.23 -8.07
C ASP A 107 -16.02 2.32 -6.97
N TRP A 108 -14.68 2.24 -6.85
CA TRP A 108 -14.02 1.54 -5.76
C TRP A 108 -14.39 2.14 -4.40
N CYS A 109 -14.37 3.47 -4.27
CA CYS A 109 -14.76 4.16 -3.04
C CYS A 109 -16.23 3.89 -2.66
N ALA A 110 -17.14 3.89 -3.64
CA ALA A 110 -18.54 3.55 -3.42
C ALA A 110 -18.69 2.09 -2.93
N GLY A 111 -17.92 1.16 -3.48
CA GLY A 111 -17.87 -0.24 -3.02
C GLY A 111 -17.30 -0.42 -1.61
N GLN A 112 -16.58 0.58 -1.09
CA GLN A 112 -16.10 0.62 0.30
C GLN A 112 -17.01 1.42 1.23
N ALA A 113 -18.20 1.83 0.77
CA ALA A 113 -19.15 2.66 1.52
C ALA A 113 -18.57 3.98 2.06
N LEU A 114 -17.62 4.57 1.33
CA LEU A 114 -17.06 5.88 1.67
C LEU A 114 -18.08 6.99 1.42
N ALA A 115 -18.20 7.92 2.37
CA ALA A 115 -19.03 9.11 2.21
C ALA A 115 -18.53 9.97 1.04
N PRO A 116 -19.42 10.63 0.27
CA PRO A 116 -19.00 11.48 -0.85
C PRO A 116 -18.03 12.60 -0.48
N SER A 117 -18.12 13.15 0.74
CA SER A 117 -17.20 14.18 1.25
C SER A 117 -15.78 13.65 1.49
N ALA A 118 -15.65 12.34 1.72
CA ALA A 118 -14.37 11.66 1.91
C ALA A 118 -13.74 11.16 0.59
N VAL A 119 -14.35 11.45 -0.56
CA VAL A 119 -13.81 11.12 -1.89
C VAL A 119 -13.02 12.32 -2.43
N MET A 120 -11.81 12.08 -2.94
CA MET A 120 -11.02 13.16 -3.54
C MET A 120 -11.75 13.81 -4.73
N SER A 121 -11.70 15.14 -4.80
CA SER A 121 -12.08 15.83 -6.03
C SER A 121 -11.16 15.43 -7.20
N ARG A 122 -11.66 15.55 -8.43
CA ARG A 122 -10.89 15.23 -9.65
C ARG A 122 -9.54 15.95 -9.73
N THR A 123 -9.47 17.20 -9.26
CA THR A 123 -8.23 17.98 -9.21
C THR A 123 -7.27 17.46 -8.14
N ALA A 124 -7.77 17.13 -6.94
CA ALA A 124 -6.94 16.56 -5.87
C ALA A 124 -6.40 15.19 -6.27
N PHE A 125 -7.24 14.34 -6.85
CA PHE A 125 -6.86 13.05 -7.43
C PHE A 125 -5.78 13.20 -8.51
N GLY A 126 -5.95 14.14 -9.44
CA GLY A 126 -4.97 14.39 -10.49
C GLY A 126 -3.60 14.85 -9.97
N ARG A 127 -3.56 15.57 -8.84
CA ARG A 127 -2.33 15.94 -8.13
C ARG A 127 -1.73 14.74 -7.40
N ALA A 128 -2.54 13.91 -6.76
CA ALA A 128 -2.10 12.69 -6.09
C ALA A 128 -1.44 11.73 -7.08
N LEU A 129 -2.04 11.50 -8.25
CA LEU A 129 -1.40 10.74 -9.35
C LEU A 129 -0.04 11.32 -9.77
N GLY A 130 0.08 12.65 -9.85
CA GLY A 130 1.36 13.28 -10.16
C GLY A 130 2.45 13.01 -9.13
N ARG A 131 2.08 12.97 -7.84
CA ARG A 131 2.99 12.60 -6.74
C ARG A 131 3.43 11.14 -6.80
N GLU A 132 2.55 10.26 -7.30
CA GLU A 132 2.86 8.84 -7.53
C GLU A 132 3.66 8.57 -8.82
N GLY A 133 4.14 9.62 -9.50
CA GLY A 133 4.90 9.49 -10.74
C GLY A 133 4.05 9.17 -11.97
N ILE A 134 2.74 9.46 -11.93
CA ILE A 134 1.79 9.30 -13.04
C ILE A 134 1.43 10.69 -13.60
N PRO A 135 2.32 11.31 -14.42
CA PRO A 135 2.15 12.67 -14.88
C PRO A 135 0.99 12.81 -15.86
N ALA A 136 0.43 14.01 -15.94
CA ALA A 136 -0.47 14.39 -17.03
C ALA A 136 0.32 14.45 -18.34
N GLY A 137 -0.18 13.75 -19.36
CA GLY A 137 0.33 13.80 -20.72
C GLY A 137 -0.48 14.74 -21.61
N LYS A 138 -0.29 14.59 -22.92
CA LYS A 138 -1.06 15.32 -23.94
C LYS A 138 -2.56 14.98 -23.83
N LYS A 139 -3.39 15.89 -24.34
CA LYS A 139 -4.82 15.61 -24.54
C LYS A 139 -5.00 14.68 -25.74
N ASP A 140 -6.04 13.85 -25.71
CA ASP A 140 -6.49 13.10 -26.88
C ASP A 140 -7.13 14.04 -27.94
N HIS A 141 -7.51 13.47 -29.09
CA HIS A 141 -8.19 14.20 -30.17
C HIS A 141 -9.54 14.82 -29.75
N ARG A 142 -10.09 14.44 -28.58
CA ARG A 142 -11.32 14.98 -27.99
C ARG A 142 -11.04 15.94 -26.82
N GLY A 143 -9.79 16.34 -26.63
CA GLY A 143 -9.40 17.28 -25.57
C GLY A 143 -9.31 16.67 -24.16
N ARG A 144 -9.37 15.34 -24.01
CA ARG A 144 -9.36 14.65 -22.71
C ARG A 144 -7.92 14.39 -22.25
N ILE A 145 -7.65 14.62 -20.96
CA ILE A 145 -6.31 14.46 -20.39
C ILE A 145 -5.93 12.97 -20.33
N MET A 146 -4.77 12.65 -20.90
CA MET A 146 -4.15 11.32 -20.79
C MET A 146 -3.14 11.29 -19.65
N ARG A 147 -2.91 10.12 -19.08
CA ARG A 147 -1.90 9.84 -18.04
C ARG A 147 -0.97 8.76 -18.56
N ARG A 148 0.34 8.93 -18.37
CA ARG A 148 1.37 7.99 -18.80
C ARG A 148 1.91 7.21 -17.60
N GLY A 149 2.35 5.98 -17.82
CA GLY A 149 2.99 5.18 -16.77
C GLY A 149 2.03 4.37 -15.91
N ALA A 150 0.73 4.36 -16.21
CA ALA A 150 -0.29 3.68 -15.42
C ALA A 150 -1.28 2.91 -16.30
N LYS A 151 -1.68 1.72 -15.82
CA LYS A 151 -2.78 0.92 -16.39
C LYS A 151 -3.66 0.46 -15.24
N LEU A 152 -4.98 0.39 -15.47
CA LEU A 152 -5.87 -0.29 -14.52
C LEU A 152 -5.62 -1.80 -14.60
N ARG A 153 -5.44 -2.42 -13.44
CA ARG A 153 -5.40 -3.87 -13.30
C ARG A 153 -6.77 -4.39 -13.72
N VAL A 154 -6.80 -5.28 -14.72
CA VAL A 154 -8.06 -5.88 -15.17
C VAL A 154 -8.53 -6.79 -14.04
N ASN A 155 -9.62 -6.42 -13.38
CA ASN A 155 -10.31 -7.37 -12.52
C ASN A 155 -10.93 -8.45 -13.43
N VAL A 156 -10.39 -9.67 -13.38
CA VAL A 156 -11.09 -10.87 -13.84
C VAL A 156 -12.39 -10.94 -13.02
N GLY A 157 -13.51 -10.54 -13.62
CA GLY A 157 -14.80 -10.41 -12.92
C GLY A 157 -15.62 -9.17 -13.25
N ALA A 158 -15.20 -8.33 -14.21
CA ALA A 158 -16.05 -7.29 -14.77
C ALA A 158 -16.08 -7.37 -16.30
N ASP A 159 -16.54 -8.51 -16.82
CA ASP A 159 -17.29 -8.50 -18.07
C ASP A 159 -18.54 -7.64 -17.83
N ARG A 160 -18.45 -6.37 -18.22
CA ARG A 160 -19.63 -5.57 -18.52
C ARG A 160 -19.42 -4.98 -19.90
N HIS A 161 -20.03 -5.67 -20.87
CA HIS A 161 -20.52 -5.23 -22.17
C HIS A 161 -19.62 -4.22 -22.92
N GLY A 162 -18.98 -4.59 -24.02
CA GLY A 162 -19.65 -5.13 -25.21
C GLY A 162 -20.14 -3.94 -26.05
N ASP A 163 -19.51 -3.76 -27.21
CA ASP A 163 -19.93 -3.00 -28.40
C ASP A 163 -21.01 -1.91 -28.24
N GLN A 164 -20.61 -0.67 -28.53
CA GLN A 164 -21.16 0.14 -29.65
C GLN A 164 -20.35 1.43 -29.84
#